data_AF-A0A2V6DS39-F1
#
_entry.id   AF-A0A2V6DS39-F1
#
_cell.length_a   1.000
_cell.length_b   1.000
_cell.length_c   1.000
_cell.angle_alpha   90.00
_cell.angle_beta   90.00
_cell.angle_gamma   90.00
#
_symmetry.space_group_name_H-M   'P 1'
#
loop_
_entity.id
_entity.type
_entity.pdbx_description
1 polymer ?
#
loop_
_entity_poly.entity_id
_entity_poly.type
_entity_poly.pdbx_seq_one_letter_code
_entity_poly.pdbx_strand_id
1 'polypeptide(L)' 'MKDLPAAVQTTFKDKAGNDQIFRIEKETRKGKECHEAIVNKDAKETAIQVDTAGKYLGTHDEKTEREKAEKAEKH' A
#
# COMPACT_ATOMS: atom_id res chain seq x y z
N MET A 1 -11.05 -0.16 6.31
CA MET A 1 -11.44 -0.36 4.89
C MET A 1 -12.67 0.44 4.47
N LYS A 2 -13.60 0.83 5.37
CA LYS A 2 -14.86 1.51 4.99
C LYS A 2 -14.66 2.96 4.53
N ASP A 3 -13.56 3.60 4.93
CA ASP A 3 -13.17 4.94 4.51
C ASP A 3 -12.49 4.99 3.13
N LEU A 4 -12.34 3.83 2.47
CA LEU A 4 -11.67 3.73 1.17
C LEU A 4 -12.70 3.64 0.04
N PRO A 5 -12.43 4.27 -1.11
CA PRO A 5 -13.23 4.09 -2.32
C PRO A 5 -13.40 2.60 -2.67
N ALA A 6 -14.56 2.22 -3.17
CA ALA A 6 -14.83 0.83 -3.57
C ALA A 6 -13.83 0.31 -4.62
N ALA A 7 -13.36 1.21 -5.50
CA ALA A 7 -12.32 0.90 -6.48
C ALA A 7 -11.00 0.50 -5.80
N VAL A 8 -10.57 1.24 -4.77
CA VAL A 8 -9.37 0.93 -3.97
C VAL A 8 -9.50 -0.41 -3.26
N GLN A 9 -10.65 -0.66 -2.62
CA GLN A 9 -10.92 -1.94 -1.94
C GLN A 9 -10.88 -3.12 -2.91
N THR A 10 -11.41 -2.94 -4.12
CA THR A 10 -11.41 -3.97 -5.17
C THR A 10 -9.99 -4.27 -5.62
N THR A 11 -9.19 -3.24 -5.91
CA THR A 11 -7.79 -3.40 -6.30
C THR A 11 -6.98 -4.07 -5.20
N PHE A 12 -7.17 -3.70 -3.93
CA PHE A 12 -6.48 -4.39 -2.84
C PHE A 12 -6.87 -5.86 -2.73
N LYS A 13 -8.15 -6.20 -2.84
CA LYS A 13 -8.59 -7.60 -2.85
C LYS A 13 -8.06 -8.37 -4.06
N ASP A 14 -8.03 -7.75 -5.24
CA ASP A 14 -7.49 -8.36 -6.46
C ASP A 14 -5.98 -8.64 -6.34
N LYS A 15 -5.21 -7.66 -5.86
CA LYS A 15 -3.75 -7.76 -5.72
C LYS A 15 -3.32 -8.63 -4.54
N ALA A 16 -4.07 -8.58 -3.44
CA ALA A 16 -3.91 -9.50 -2.32
C ALA A 16 -4.31 -10.93 -2.72
N GLY A 17 -5.36 -11.10 -3.54
CA GLY A 17 -5.90 -12.42 -3.85
C GLY A 17 -6.40 -13.12 -2.58
N ASN A 18 -5.76 -14.23 -2.22
CA ASN A 18 -6.02 -14.95 -0.96
C ASN A 18 -5.12 -14.51 0.21
N ASP A 19 -4.18 -13.60 -0.05
CA ASP A 19 -3.27 -13.08 0.97
C ASP A 19 -4.02 -12.20 1.98
N GLN A 20 -3.64 -12.27 3.25
CA GLN A 20 -4.26 -11.47 4.29
C GLN A 20 -3.75 -10.02 4.23
N ILE A 21 -4.66 -9.07 4.07
CA ILE A 21 -4.39 -7.65 4.27
C ILE A 21 -4.30 -7.37 5.77
N PHE A 22 -3.10 -7.04 6.27
CA PHE A 22 -2.89 -6.69 7.67
C PHE A 22 -3.39 -5.29 8.00
N ARG A 23 -3.03 -4.34 7.14
CA ARG A 23 -3.14 -2.91 7.40
C ARG A 23 -3.39 -2.19 6.10
N ILE A 24 -4.16 -1.11 6.17
CA ILE A 24 -4.22 -0.15 5.08
C ILE A 24 -3.85 1.21 5.63
N GLU A 25 -2.87 1.82 5.00
CA GLU A 25 -2.37 3.16 5.26
C GLU A 25 -2.93 4.14 4.25
N LYS A 26 -2.94 5.41 4.65
CA LYS A 26 -3.28 6.51 3.77
C LYS A 26 -2.08 7.44 3.73
N GLU A 27 -1.54 7.61 2.53
CA GLU A 27 -0.43 8.52 2.28
C GLU A 27 -0.90 9.66 1.37
N THR A 28 -0.40 10.86 1.58
CA THR A 28 -0.63 11.97 0.66
C THR A 28 0.66 12.28 -0.08
N ARG A 29 0.73 11.88 -1.35
CA ARG A 29 1.92 12.07 -2.18
C ARG A 29 1.68 13.19 -3.19
N LYS A 30 2.50 14.25 -3.11
CA LYS A 30 2.39 15.44 -4.00
C LYS A 30 0.98 16.06 -4.01
N GLY A 31 0.32 16.10 -2.86
CA GLY A 31 -1.04 16.63 -2.73
C GLY A 31 -2.14 15.72 -3.30
N LYS A 32 -1.80 14.50 -3.71
CA LYS A 32 -2.76 13.46 -4.10
C LYS A 32 -2.82 12.41 -3.01
N GLU A 33 -4.03 12.04 -2.63
CA GLU A 33 -4.25 10.98 -1.67
C GLU A 33 -4.05 9.62 -2.35
N CYS A 34 -3.26 8.78 -1.69
CA CYS A 34 -2.97 7.41 -2.08
C CYS A 34 -3.22 6.51 -0.87
N HIS A 35 -3.51 5.25 -1.13
CA HIS A 35 -3.70 4.24 -0.11
C HIS A 35 -2.70 3.11 -0.30
N GLU A 36 -2.22 2.57 0.80
CA GLU A 36 -1.24 1.48 0.80
C GLU A 36 -1.74 0.32 1.64
N ALA A 37 -2.01 -0.82 1.01
CA ALA A 37 -2.40 -2.02 1.73
C ALA A 37 -1.18 -2.91 1.97
N ILE A 38 -0.86 -3.15 3.23
CA ILE A 38 0.15 -4.12 3.64
C ILE A 38 -0.50 -5.50 3.64
N VAL A 39 0.00 -6.39 2.79
CA VAL A 39 -0.41 -7.78 2.68
C VAL A 39 0.73 -8.72 3.07
N ASN A 40 0.40 -9.85 3.68
CA ASN A 40 1.37 -10.95 3.84
C ASN A 40 1.43 -11.75 2.55
N LYS A 41 2.48 -11.56 1.76
CA LYS A 41 2.71 -12.34 0.56
C LYS A 41 4.00 -13.13 0.74
N ASP A 42 3.90 -14.46 0.73
CA ASP A 42 5.06 -15.35 0.87
C ASP A 42 5.91 -15.09 2.15
N ALA A 43 5.23 -14.93 3.29
CA ALA A 43 5.84 -14.58 4.58
C ALA A 43 6.56 -13.21 4.60
N LYS A 44 6.31 -12.34 3.61
CA LYS A 44 6.83 -10.98 3.52
C LYS A 44 5.71 -9.95 3.49
N GLU A 45 5.91 -8.84 4.17
CA GLU A 45 4.98 -7.72 4.17
C GLU A 45 5.19 -6.90 2.88
N THR A 46 4.24 -7.00 1.97
CA THR A 46 4.22 -6.24 0.72
C THR A 46 3.21 -5.12 0.82
N ALA A 47 3.65 -3.88 0.62
CA ALA A 47 2.78 -2.73 0.47
C ALA A 47 2.30 -2.63 -0.97
N ILE A 48 0.99 -2.67 -1.19
CA ILE A 48 0.34 -2.40 -2.47
C ILE A 48 -0.12 -0.95 -2.44
N GLN A 49 0.32 -0.12 -3.38
CA GLN A 49 -0.03 1.30 -3.47
C GLN A 49 -1.08 1.53 -4.55
N VAL A 50 -2.16 2.21 -4.19
CA VAL A 50 -3.33 2.46 -5.06
C VAL A 50 -3.82 3.90 -4.86
N ASP A 51 -4.11 4.60 -5.94
CA ASP A 51 -4.72 5.94 -5.92
C ASP A 51 -6.19 5.89 -5.49
N THR A 52 -6.76 6.98 -4.99
CA THR A 52 -8.20 7.09 -4.68
C THR A 52 -9.15 6.62 -5.80
N ALA A 53 -8.74 6.71 -7.07
CA ALA A 53 -9.51 6.17 -8.20
C ALA A 53 -9.49 4.63 -8.31
N GLY A 54 -8.80 3.92 -7.41
CA GLY A 54 -8.53 2.48 -7.51
C GLY A 54 -7.42 2.12 -8.49
N LYS A 55 -6.70 3.13 -9.01
CA LYS A 55 -5.60 2.90 -9.94
C LYS A 55 -4.39 2.37 -9.20
N TYR A 56 -3.95 1.16 -9.54
CA TYR A 56 -2.72 0.58 -9.02
C TYR A 56 -1.50 1.44 -9.42
N LEU A 57 -0.75 1.88 -8.42
CA LEU A 57 0.45 2.71 -8.58
C LEU A 57 1.72 1.88 -8.50
N GLY A 58 1.73 0.80 -7.70
CA GLY A 58 2.89 -0.08 -7.55
C GLY A 58 2.77 -1.00 -6.34
N THR A 59 3.76 -1.87 -6.16
CA THR A 59 3.96 -2.66 -4.94
C THR A 59 5.42 -2.58 -4.53
N HIS A 60 5.70 -2.57 -3.23
CA HIS A 60 7.05 -2.66 -2.69
C HIS A 60 7.06 -3.43 -1.38
N ASP A 61 8.19 -4.02 -1.02
CA ASP A 61 8.39 -4.63 0.30
C ASP A 61 8.39 -3.54 1.39
N GLU A 62 7.43 -3.59 2.32
CA GLU A 62 7.26 -2.58 3.39
C GLU A 62 8.57 -2.42 4.18
N LYS A 63 9.16 -3.57 4.52
CA LYS A 63 10.41 -3.65 5.29
C LYS A 63 11.55 -2.90 4.61
N THR A 64 11.65 -3.00 3.29
CA THR A 64 12.74 -2.40 2.52
C THR A 64 12.56 -0.89 2.36
N GLU A 65 11.33 -0.42 2.12
CA GLU A 65 11.09 1.02 1.93
C GLU A 65 11.12 1.78 3.25
N ARG A 66 10.66 1.19 4.36
CA ARG A 66 10.81 1.80 5.70
C ARG A 66 12.28 2.03 6.06
N GLU A 67 13.15 1.05 5.79
CA GLU A 67 14.59 1.20 6.01
C GLU A 67 15.22 2.27 5.11
N LYS A 68 14.77 2.40 3.86
CA LYS A 68 15.27 3.45 2.95
C LYS A 68 14.78 4.84 3.32
N ALA A 69 13.52 5.01 3.71
CA ALA A 69 12.96 6.29 4.13
C ALA A 69 13.74 6.84 5.33
N GLU A 70 14.01 6.00 6.34
CA GLU A 70 14.82 6.39 7.50
C GLU A 70 16.27 6.78 7.13
N LYS A 71 16.85 6.14 6.10
CA LYS A 71 18.20 6.50 5.62
C LYS A 71 18.20 7.78 4.78
N ALA A 72 17.14 8.05 4.02
CA ALA A 72 17.01 9.22 3.17
C ALA A 72 16.77 10.52 3.96
N GLU A 73 16.13 10.44 5.14
CA GLU A 73 15.94 11.60 6.04
C GLU A 73 17.19 11.99 6.85
N LYS A 74 18.25 11.17 6.83
CA LYS A 74 19.49 11.42 7.59
C LYS A 74 20.64 12.03 6.78
N HIS A 75 20.41 12.52 5.56
CA HIS A 75 21.47 13.12 4.73
C HIS A 75 21.19 14.58 4.36
#